data_AF-X1IC99-F1
#
_entry.id   AF-X1IC99-F1
#
_cell.length_a   1.000
_cell.length_b   1.000
_cell.length_c   1.000
_cell.angle_alpha   90.00
_cell.angle_beta   90.00
_cell.angle_gamma   90.00
#
_symmetry.space_group_name_H-M   'P 1'
#
loop_
_entity.id
_entity.type
_entity.pdbx_description
1 polymer ?
#
loop_
_entity_poly.entity_id
_entity_poly.type
_entity_poly.pdbx_seq_one_letter_code
_entity_poly.pdbx_strand_id
1 'polypeptide(L)'
;KIARDFDVNIRPAQTASVGKAGPDLGGPKFVLLHAPRVAIMAGNMSNSAGAVWHLLDYRLKMRASPIERSRDLRKYNVLILPGGGPVSDGVKKWVEDGGTLIALGGAAYSIARKDSEFSSVRRRRDVLDKLDVYQEDLEREQQADNIKIDFYDLWGDGKAKQGRKKNAGQKETKDKEEKSKKSPSSGKPEKLKRIDEWQRIFSPSGVFVKAGIDQRHWLGSGLGKFLPVMVRGNSVMMSMHPTQTPVRLVDEDDLRLSGLLWPEA
;
A
#
# COMPACT_ATOMS: atom_id res chain seq x y z
N LYS A 1 -10.22 27.97 -3.32
CA LYS A 1 -9.44 28.22 -2.08
C LYS A 1 -8.82 26.90 -1.60
N ILE A 2 -9.63 25.91 -1.19
CA ILE A 2 -9.17 24.57 -0.78
C ILE A 2 -8.20 23.91 -1.79
N ALA A 3 -8.52 23.89 -3.09
CA ALA A 3 -7.62 23.32 -4.11
C ALA A 3 -6.21 23.96 -4.11
N ARG A 4 -6.12 25.28 -3.92
CA ARG A 4 -4.84 26.00 -3.90
C ARG A 4 -4.10 25.83 -2.58
N ASP A 5 -4.83 25.81 -1.47
CA ASP A 5 -4.23 25.70 -0.13
C ASP A 5 -3.64 24.30 0.11
N PHE A 6 -4.17 23.27 -0.55
CA PHE A 6 -3.77 21.87 -0.36
C PHE A 6 -3.14 21.21 -1.60
N ASP A 7 -2.98 21.94 -2.70
CA ASP A 7 -2.45 21.43 -3.98
C ASP A 7 -3.19 20.16 -4.48
N VAL A 8 -4.52 20.18 -4.38
CA VAL A 8 -5.39 19.05 -4.77
C VAL A 8 -6.20 19.44 -6.01
N ASN A 9 -6.24 18.53 -6.99
CA ASN A 9 -7.06 18.69 -8.17
C ASN A 9 -8.55 18.44 -7.84
N ILE A 10 -9.36 19.49 -7.81
CA ILE A 10 -10.81 19.39 -7.58
C ILE A 10 -11.54 19.32 -8.91
N ARG A 11 -12.30 18.25 -9.12
CA ARG A 11 -13.17 18.09 -10.29
C ARG A 11 -14.63 18.36 -9.90
N PRO A 12 -15.31 19.35 -10.52
CA PRO A 12 -16.73 19.54 -10.29
C PRO A 12 -17.52 18.38 -10.92
N ALA A 13 -18.46 17.81 -10.16
CA ALA A 13 -19.46 16.91 -10.73
C ALA A 13 -20.52 17.75 -11.47
N GLN A 14 -20.77 17.46 -12.75
CA GLN A 14 -21.77 18.18 -13.54
C GLN A 14 -23.21 17.73 -13.26
N THR A 15 -23.38 16.51 -12.77
CA THR A 15 -24.67 15.94 -12.39
C THR A 15 -24.54 15.19 -11.06
N ALA A 16 -25.61 15.23 -10.28
CA ALA A 16 -25.75 14.44 -9.07
C ALA A 16 -26.22 12.99 -9.36
N SER A 17 -26.69 12.71 -10.59
CA SER A 17 -27.17 11.38 -10.97
C SER A 17 -26.09 10.55 -11.63
N VAL A 18 -25.92 9.30 -11.17
CA VAL A 18 -24.98 8.32 -11.75
C VAL A 18 -25.64 7.51 -12.88
N GLY A 19 -26.88 7.85 -13.26
CA GLY A 19 -27.61 7.20 -14.34
C GLY A 19 -28.07 5.78 -13.98
N LYS A 20 -27.58 4.76 -14.71
CA LYS A 20 -28.11 3.38 -14.62
C LYS A 20 -27.61 2.58 -13.41
N ALA A 21 -26.46 2.93 -12.82
CA ALA A 21 -25.90 2.19 -11.69
C ALA A 21 -25.00 3.09 -10.83
N GLY A 22 -25.30 3.18 -9.54
CA GLY A 22 -24.50 3.91 -8.56
C GLY A 22 -25.36 4.67 -7.54
N PRO A 23 -24.79 5.11 -6.41
CA PRO A 23 -25.47 6.01 -5.49
C PRO A 23 -25.48 7.42 -6.06
N ASP A 24 -26.66 7.97 -6.31
CA ASP A 24 -26.82 9.38 -6.66
C ASP A 24 -26.31 10.27 -5.51
N LEU A 25 -25.64 11.38 -5.85
CA LEU A 25 -25.21 12.38 -4.88
C LEU A 25 -26.47 13.02 -4.26
N GLY A 26 -26.74 12.72 -2.99
CA GLY A 26 -27.96 13.13 -2.29
C GLY A 26 -29.12 12.12 -2.36
N GLY A 27 -28.91 10.95 -2.97
CA GLY A 27 -29.85 9.84 -2.93
C GLY A 27 -29.88 9.15 -1.56
N PRO A 28 -30.87 8.29 -1.29
CA PRO A 28 -31.02 7.60 0.00
C PRO A 28 -29.91 6.58 0.29
N LYS A 29 -29.06 6.26 -0.70
CA LYS A 29 -27.92 5.35 -0.57
C LYS A 29 -26.65 6.15 -0.27
N PHE A 30 -26.41 6.43 1.00
CA PHE A 30 -25.17 7.07 1.46
C PHE A 30 -24.55 6.29 2.62
N VAL A 31 -23.24 6.40 2.77
CA VAL A 31 -22.51 5.90 3.94
C VAL A 31 -22.44 7.04 4.96
N LEU A 32 -22.96 6.83 6.16
CA LEU A 32 -22.89 7.83 7.23
C LEU A 32 -21.43 7.98 7.68
N LEU A 33 -20.87 9.18 7.52
CA LEU A 33 -19.53 9.50 8.01
C LEU A 33 -19.62 9.96 9.46
N HIS A 34 -18.97 9.23 10.37
CA HIS A 34 -18.84 9.66 11.75
C HIS A 34 -17.68 10.63 11.89
N ALA A 35 -17.89 11.70 12.67
CA ALA A 35 -16.83 12.64 12.98
C ALA A 35 -15.65 11.91 13.67
N PRO A 36 -14.40 12.12 13.23
CA PRO A 36 -13.24 11.46 13.82
C PRO A 36 -12.96 12.02 15.22
N ARG A 37 -12.93 11.13 16.20
CA ARG A 37 -12.50 11.34 17.59
C ARG A 37 -11.11 10.72 17.72
N VAL A 38 -10.09 11.54 17.47
CA VAL A 38 -8.71 11.10 17.26
C VAL A 38 -7.94 11.05 18.58
N ALA A 39 -7.30 9.91 18.85
CA ALA A 39 -6.28 9.76 19.87
C ALA A 39 -4.89 9.61 19.22
N ILE A 40 -3.87 10.24 19.81
CA ILE A 40 -2.47 10.05 19.43
C ILE A 40 -1.78 9.32 20.56
N MET A 41 -1.18 8.16 20.28
CA MET A 41 -0.37 7.45 21.25
C MET A 41 0.96 8.19 21.44
N ALA A 42 1.02 9.00 22.48
CA ALA A 42 2.06 10.01 22.65
C ALA A 42 2.61 9.95 24.08
N GLY A 43 3.01 8.75 24.53
CA GLY A 43 3.56 8.53 25.88
C GLY A 43 4.71 9.50 26.18
N ASN A 44 5.92 9.18 25.74
CA ASN A 44 7.02 10.14 25.74
C ASN A 44 6.98 10.81 24.36
N MET A 45 6.63 12.10 24.30
CA MET A 45 6.41 12.82 23.05
C MET A 45 7.62 12.71 22.11
N SER A 46 7.58 11.75 21.18
CA SER A 46 8.61 11.55 20.19
C SER A 46 8.50 12.62 19.10
N ASN A 47 9.58 12.84 18.33
CA ASN A 47 9.54 13.78 17.19
C ASN A 47 8.37 13.49 16.24
N SER A 48 8.08 12.21 16.00
CA SER A 48 6.94 11.79 15.17
C SER A 48 5.60 12.11 15.82
N ALA A 49 5.45 11.93 17.14
CA ALA A 49 4.22 12.27 17.85
C ALA A 49 3.96 13.78 17.81
N GLY A 50 5.01 14.58 18.03
CA GLY A 50 4.94 16.04 17.93
C GLY A 50 4.59 16.51 16.52
N ALA A 51 5.17 15.90 15.48
CA ALA A 51 4.86 16.24 14.09
C ALA A 51 3.41 15.93 13.71
N VAL A 52 2.89 14.76 14.13
CA VAL A 52 1.48 14.40 13.94
C VAL A 52 0.56 15.35 14.70
N TRP A 53 0.87 15.66 15.95
CA TRP A 53 0.07 16.58 16.73
C TRP A 53 0.03 17.98 16.11
N HIS A 54 1.19 18.51 15.70
CA HIS A 54 1.27 19.79 14.99
C HIS A 54 0.46 19.77 13.68
N LEU A 55 0.51 18.68 12.90
CA LEU A 55 -0.29 18.54 11.68
C LEU A 55 -1.79 18.63 12.00
N LEU A 56 -2.26 17.87 12.99
CA LEU A 56 -3.68 17.81 13.34
C LEU A 56 -4.17 19.14 13.94
N ASP A 57 -3.45 19.67 14.93
CA ASP A 57 -3.87 20.87 15.66
C ASP A 57 -3.62 22.15 14.87
N TYR A 58 -2.41 22.34 14.34
CA TYR A 58 -2.04 23.61 13.71
C TYR A 58 -2.52 23.70 12.25
N ARG A 59 -2.28 22.67 11.43
CA ARG A 59 -2.60 22.72 9.99
C ARG A 59 -4.03 22.32 9.68
N LEU A 60 -4.52 21.23 10.27
CA LEU A 60 -5.85 20.69 9.98
C LEU A 60 -6.94 21.21 10.93
N LYS A 61 -6.57 21.89 12.02
CA LYS A 61 -7.51 22.41 13.04
C LYS A 61 -8.45 21.31 13.58
N MET A 62 -7.94 20.08 13.66
CA MET A 62 -8.65 18.91 14.17
C MET A 62 -8.28 18.65 15.63
N ARG A 63 -9.30 18.36 16.45
CA ARG A 63 -9.08 17.98 17.84
C ARG A 63 -8.47 16.59 17.91
N ALA A 64 -7.31 16.48 18.54
CA ALA A 64 -6.66 15.22 18.82
C ALA A 64 -6.23 15.17 20.29
N SER A 65 -6.40 14.03 20.95
CA SER A 65 -6.01 13.84 22.34
C SER A 65 -4.74 12.98 22.42
N PRO A 66 -3.62 13.54 22.90
CA PRO A 66 -2.47 12.74 23.30
C PRO A 66 -2.87 11.80 24.45
N ILE A 67 -2.60 10.51 24.31
CA ILE A 67 -2.90 9.49 25.32
C ILE A 67 -1.70 8.57 25.56
N GLU A 68 -1.69 7.95 26.73
CA GLU A 68 -0.77 6.86 27.09
C GLU A 68 -1.36 5.48 26.77
N ARG A 69 -0.50 4.45 26.75
CA ARG A 69 -0.86 3.07 26.35
C ARG A 69 -1.92 2.40 27.22
N SER A 70 -2.07 2.81 28.48
CA SER A 70 -2.99 2.21 29.45
C SER A 70 -4.38 2.88 29.45
N ARG A 71 -4.62 3.86 28.58
CA ARG A 71 -5.87 4.63 28.58
C ARG A 71 -7.00 3.89 27.88
N ASP A 72 -8.22 4.12 28.36
CA ASP A 72 -9.46 3.61 27.75
C ASP A 72 -9.67 4.19 26.34
N LEU A 73 -9.75 3.30 25.34
CA LEU A 73 -9.90 3.64 23.93
C LEU A 73 -11.36 3.85 23.50
N ARG A 74 -12.35 3.48 24.32
CA ARG A 74 -13.79 3.57 23.99
C ARG A 74 -14.27 4.99 23.66
N LYS A 75 -13.50 6.01 24.05
CA LYS A 75 -13.77 7.43 23.77
C LYS A 75 -13.31 7.87 22.38
N TYR A 76 -12.67 7.00 21.59
CA TYR A 76 -12.04 7.32 20.33
C TYR A 76 -12.44 6.30 19.27
N ASN A 77 -12.55 6.75 18.02
CA ASN A 77 -12.76 5.89 16.85
C ASN A 77 -11.52 5.84 15.94
N VAL A 78 -10.55 6.72 16.14
CA VAL A 78 -9.27 6.74 15.42
C VAL A 78 -8.13 6.78 16.43
N LEU A 79 -7.17 5.86 16.29
CA LEU A 79 -5.94 5.83 17.07
C LEU A 79 -4.74 5.96 16.12
N ILE A 80 -3.88 6.95 16.38
CA ILE A 80 -2.63 7.14 15.64
C ILE A 80 -1.46 6.66 16.49
N LEU A 81 -0.64 5.76 15.93
CA LEU A 81 0.62 5.30 16.50
C LEU A 81 1.78 5.95 15.73
N PRO A 82 2.33 7.09 16.19
CA PRO A 82 3.37 7.82 15.49
C PRO A 82 4.75 7.14 15.48
N GLY A 83 4.86 5.90 15.98
CA GLY A 83 6.07 5.07 15.90
C GLY A 83 6.30 4.25 17.17
N GLY A 84 7.05 3.15 17.02
CA GLY A 84 7.64 2.38 18.12
C GLY A 84 6.71 1.50 18.95
N GLY A 85 7.21 0.31 19.30
CA GLY A 85 6.69 -0.60 20.32
C GLY A 85 5.58 -1.57 19.89
N PRO A 86 5.38 -2.65 20.65
CA PRO A 86 4.34 -3.63 20.37
C PRO A 86 2.96 -3.00 20.56
N VAL A 87 2.03 -3.38 19.69
CA VAL A 87 0.62 -3.09 19.85
C VAL A 87 0.07 -4.07 20.88
N SER A 88 -0.65 -3.57 21.90
CA SER A 88 -1.24 -4.43 22.91
C SER A 88 -2.47 -5.16 22.37
N ASP A 89 -2.80 -6.31 22.95
CA ASP A 89 -4.01 -7.08 22.59
C ASP A 89 -5.29 -6.26 22.75
N GLY A 90 -5.30 -5.28 23.66
CA GLY A 90 -6.42 -4.35 23.83
C GLY A 90 -6.66 -3.47 22.60
N VAL A 91 -5.60 -3.05 21.91
CA VAL A 91 -5.73 -2.31 20.64
C VAL A 91 -6.23 -3.24 19.53
N LYS A 92 -5.80 -4.51 19.51
CA LYS A 92 -6.30 -5.49 18.54
C LYS A 92 -7.81 -5.69 18.67
N LYS A 93 -8.30 -5.94 19.88
CA LYS A 93 -9.74 -6.05 20.16
C LYS A 93 -10.49 -4.77 19.77
N TRP A 94 -9.95 -3.60 20.10
CA TRP A 94 -10.56 -2.32 19.73
C TRP A 94 -10.65 -2.11 18.20
N VAL A 95 -9.66 -2.58 17.43
CA VAL A 95 -9.73 -2.57 15.95
C VAL A 95 -10.77 -3.56 15.45
N GLU A 96 -10.84 -4.76 16.04
CA GLU A 96 -11.88 -5.77 15.72
C GLU A 96 -13.29 -5.24 16.02
N ASP A 97 -13.45 -4.40 17.06
CA ASP A 97 -14.69 -3.70 17.41
C ASP A 97 -15.02 -2.51 16.48
N GLY A 98 -14.25 -2.28 15.42
CA GLY A 98 -14.47 -1.24 14.41
C GLY A 98 -13.64 0.04 14.59
N GLY A 99 -12.66 0.03 15.48
CA GLY A 99 -11.70 1.12 15.64
C GLY A 99 -10.75 1.24 14.43
N THR A 100 -10.41 2.47 14.03
CA THR A 100 -9.46 2.73 12.95
C THR A 100 -8.05 2.99 13.50
N LEU A 101 -7.09 2.13 13.16
CA LEU A 101 -5.69 2.27 13.55
C LEU A 101 -4.84 2.84 12.41
N ILE A 102 -4.12 3.93 12.68
CA ILE A 102 -3.13 4.52 11.77
C ILE A 102 -1.75 4.36 12.39
N ALA A 103 -0.94 3.44 11.87
CA ALA A 103 0.41 3.21 12.37
C ALA A 103 1.46 3.81 11.43
N LEU A 104 2.47 4.46 12.00
CA LEU A 104 3.54 5.13 11.25
C LEU A 104 4.91 4.53 11.57
N GLY A 105 5.79 4.51 10.57
CA GLY A 105 7.18 4.09 10.70
C GLY A 105 7.36 2.74 11.40
N GLY A 106 8.15 2.73 12.49
CA GLY A 106 8.44 1.51 13.23
C GLY A 106 7.20 0.83 13.85
N ALA A 107 6.10 1.56 14.12
CA ALA A 107 4.87 0.94 14.59
C ALA A 107 4.21 0.10 13.49
N ALA A 108 4.11 0.65 12.27
CA ALA A 108 3.62 -0.10 11.10
C ALA A 108 4.50 -1.32 10.82
N TYR A 109 5.83 -1.15 10.90
CA TYR A 109 6.78 -2.24 10.70
C TYR A 109 6.66 -3.36 11.76
N SER A 110 6.32 -3.00 13.00
CA SER A 110 6.07 -3.95 14.10
C SER A 110 4.76 -4.71 13.92
N ILE A 111 3.71 -4.03 13.45
CA ILE A 111 2.41 -4.63 13.13
C ILE A 111 2.51 -5.58 11.95
N ALA A 112 3.39 -5.32 10.98
CA ALA A 112 3.59 -6.15 9.80
C ALA A 112 4.43 -7.42 10.04
N ARG A 113 4.85 -7.70 11.28
CA ARG A 113 5.60 -8.92 11.58
C ARG A 113 4.71 -10.16 11.43
N LYS A 114 5.30 -11.28 11.03
CA LYS A 114 4.57 -12.56 10.90
C LYS A 114 3.94 -13.06 12.21
N ASP A 115 4.54 -12.75 13.35
CA ASP A 115 4.11 -13.16 14.70
C ASP A 115 3.00 -12.29 15.30
N SER A 116 2.69 -11.12 14.72
CA SER A 116 1.69 -10.20 15.30
C SER A 116 0.24 -10.59 15.00
N GLU A 117 0.01 -11.37 13.93
CA GLU A 117 -1.32 -11.73 13.40
C GLU A 117 -2.32 -10.55 13.37
N PHE A 118 -1.83 -9.35 13.08
CA PHE A 118 -2.63 -8.12 13.16
C PHE A 118 -3.01 -7.60 11.76
N SER A 119 -2.11 -7.74 10.80
CA SER A 119 -2.29 -7.28 9.42
C SER A 119 -2.14 -8.44 8.44
N SER A 120 -2.58 -8.26 7.20
CA SER A 120 -2.21 -9.08 6.03
C SER A 120 -0.87 -8.65 5.42
N VAL A 121 -0.43 -7.41 5.68
CA VAL A 121 0.86 -6.88 5.24
C VAL A 121 1.98 -7.57 6.01
N ARG A 122 3.04 -7.97 5.30
CA ARG A 122 4.19 -8.67 5.88
C ARG A 122 5.47 -7.94 5.56
N ARG A 123 6.47 -8.04 6.45
CA ARG A 123 7.83 -7.58 6.14
C ARG A 123 8.43 -8.46 5.05
N ARG A 124 9.17 -7.90 4.09
CA ARG A 124 9.84 -8.68 3.02
C ARG A 124 10.65 -9.86 3.58
N ARG A 125 11.40 -9.62 4.67
CA ARG A 125 12.21 -10.64 5.37
C ARG A 125 11.43 -11.84 5.92
N ASP A 126 10.13 -11.68 6.19
CA ASP A 126 9.28 -12.74 6.74
C ASP A 126 8.65 -13.62 5.66
N VAL A 127 8.73 -13.18 4.39
CA VAL A 127 8.06 -13.81 3.23
C VAL A 127 9.02 -14.11 2.08
N LEU A 128 10.32 -14.25 2.38
CA LEU A 128 11.35 -14.58 1.38
C LEU A 128 11.03 -15.88 0.61
N ASP A 129 10.41 -16.85 1.27
CA ASP A 129 10.04 -18.14 0.66
C ASP A 129 8.79 -18.05 -0.24
N LYS A 130 8.08 -16.91 -0.24
CA LYS A 130 6.81 -16.72 -0.95
C LYS A 130 6.83 -15.55 -1.93
N LEU A 131 8.00 -15.03 -2.29
CA LEU A 131 8.12 -13.84 -3.14
C LEU A 131 7.39 -14.01 -4.49
N ASP A 132 7.44 -15.21 -5.08
CA ASP A 132 6.74 -15.53 -6.33
C ASP A 132 5.24 -15.27 -6.24
N VAL A 133 4.61 -15.63 -5.11
CA VAL A 133 3.16 -15.43 -4.90
C VAL A 133 2.80 -13.95 -4.82
N TYR A 134 3.65 -13.14 -4.17
CA TYR A 134 3.45 -11.68 -4.11
C TYR A 134 3.66 -11.03 -5.48
N GLN A 135 4.57 -11.57 -6.29
CA GLN A 135 4.82 -11.07 -7.63
C GLN A 135 3.65 -11.40 -8.58
N GLU A 136 3.12 -12.61 -8.53
CA GLU A 136 1.90 -12.98 -9.26
C GLU A 136 0.71 -12.07 -8.88
N ASP A 137 0.55 -11.74 -7.59
CA ASP A 137 -0.52 -10.86 -7.12
C ASP A 137 -0.35 -9.43 -7.65
N LEU A 138 0.88 -8.90 -7.63
CA LEU A 138 1.21 -7.60 -8.22
C LEU A 138 0.92 -7.57 -9.73
N GLU A 139 1.32 -8.61 -10.46
CA GLU A 139 1.04 -8.71 -11.90
C GLU A 139 -0.46 -8.73 -12.19
N ARG A 140 -1.25 -9.43 -11.37
CA ARG A 140 -2.72 -9.42 -11.48
C ARG A 140 -3.30 -8.03 -11.23
N GLU A 141 -2.82 -7.30 -10.23
CA GLU A 141 -3.25 -5.92 -9.96
C GLU A 141 -2.94 -4.99 -11.15
N GLN A 142 -1.72 -5.07 -11.71
CA GLN A 142 -1.31 -4.27 -12.86
C GLN A 142 -2.07 -4.62 -14.15
N GLN A 143 -2.38 -5.90 -14.35
CA GLN A 143 -3.23 -6.34 -15.46
C GLN A 143 -4.65 -5.82 -15.31
N ALA A 144 -5.19 -5.81 -14.08
CA ALA A 144 -6.52 -5.26 -13.79
C ALA A 144 -6.62 -3.76 -14.10
N ASP A 145 -5.52 -3.00 -13.98
CA ASP A 145 -5.46 -1.60 -14.39
C ASP A 145 -5.51 -1.37 -15.91
N ASN A 146 -5.06 -2.36 -16.70
CA ASN A 146 -4.91 -2.23 -18.15
C ASN A 146 -5.98 -2.97 -18.96
N ILE A 147 -7.08 -3.42 -18.35
CA ILE A 147 -8.16 -4.11 -19.05
C ILE A 147 -8.92 -3.14 -19.94
N LYS A 148 -8.70 -3.21 -21.25
CA LYS A 148 -9.59 -2.64 -22.26
C LYS A 148 -10.67 -3.66 -22.57
N ILE A 149 -11.85 -3.47 -22.00
CA ILE A 149 -13.02 -4.31 -22.29
C ILE A 149 -13.55 -3.94 -23.67
N ASP A 150 -13.39 -4.83 -24.65
CA ASP A 150 -14.12 -4.72 -25.91
C ASP A 150 -15.49 -5.38 -25.74
N PHE A 151 -16.54 -4.55 -25.78
CA PHE A 151 -17.93 -5.00 -25.60
C PHE A 151 -18.38 -5.97 -26.70
N TYR A 152 -17.79 -5.92 -27.90
CA TYR A 152 -18.12 -6.85 -28.98
C TYR A 152 -17.56 -8.26 -28.74
N ASP A 153 -16.40 -8.40 -28.09
CA ASP A 153 -15.86 -9.69 -27.68
C ASP A 153 -16.58 -10.26 -26.45
N LEU A 154 -17.09 -9.38 -25.57
CA LEU A 154 -17.80 -9.80 -24.35
C LEU A 154 -19.25 -10.24 -24.61
N TRP A 155 -19.92 -9.63 -25.60
CA TRP A 155 -21.35 -9.84 -25.88
C TRP A 155 -21.67 -10.35 -27.28
N GLY A 156 -20.67 -10.57 -28.14
CA GLY A 156 -20.89 -10.82 -29.55
C GLY A 156 -21.66 -12.11 -29.84
N ASP A 157 -22.82 -11.96 -30.49
CA ASP A 157 -23.51 -12.97 -31.30
C ASP A 157 -22.74 -13.32 -32.59
N GLY A 158 -21.41 -13.19 -32.56
CA GLY A 158 -20.49 -13.40 -33.67
C GLY A 158 -19.69 -14.66 -33.41
N LYS A 159 -19.97 -15.71 -34.19
CA LYS A 159 -19.26 -16.99 -34.26
C LYS A 159 -17.93 -16.98 -33.53
N ALA A 160 -17.87 -17.71 -32.41
CA ALA A 160 -16.63 -18.09 -31.76
C ALA A 160 -15.59 -18.41 -32.85
N LYS A 161 -14.55 -17.57 -32.97
CA LYS A 161 -13.40 -17.90 -33.80
C LYS A 161 -12.77 -19.14 -33.17
N GLN A 162 -13.21 -20.32 -33.62
CA GLN A 162 -12.42 -21.54 -33.59
C GLN A 162 -11.19 -21.29 -34.45
N GLY A 163 -10.21 -20.66 -33.83
CA GLY A 163 -8.85 -20.48 -34.30
C GLY A 163 -7.90 -20.99 -33.23
N ARG A 164 -8.13 -22.24 -32.79
CA ARG A 164 -7.15 -23.03 -32.07
C ARG A 164 -5.95 -23.23 -32.99
N LYS A 165 -5.02 -22.27 -33.04
CA LYS A 165 -3.65 -22.54 -33.50
C LYS A 165 -2.97 -23.36 -32.41
N LYS A 166 -3.26 -24.66 -32.40
CA LYS A 166 -2.30 -25.66 -31.94
C LYS A 166 -1.21 -25.75 -33.01
N ASN A 167 0.02 -25.60 -32.55
CA ASN A 167 1.28 -25.99 -33.17
C ASN A 167 1.91 -25.00 -34.16
N ALA A 168 2.50 -23.94 -33.60
CA ALA A 168 3.95 -23.74 -33.76
C ALA A 168 4.59 -23.98 -32.39
N GLY A 169 4.72 -25.26 -32.01
CA GLY A 169 5.75 -25.65 -31.06
C GLY A 169 7.12 -25.40 -31.71
N GLN A 170 8.11 -25.11 -30.86
CA GLN A 170 9.53 -25.08 -31.21
C GLN A 170 10.04 -23.88 -32.03
N LYS A 171 9.95 -22.66 -31.47
CA LYS A 171 11.01 -21.64 -31.69
C LYS A 171 11.10 -20.46 -30.71
N GLU A 172 10.40 -20.48 -29.58
CA GLU A 172 10.70 -19.58 -28.44
C GLU A 172 11.03 -20.33 -27.14
N THR A 173 11.11 -21.66 -27.20
CA THR A 173 11.63 -22.49 -26.11
C THR A 173 13.15 -22.50 -26.03
N LYS A 174 13.90 -21.85 -26.93
CA LYS A 174 15.37 -21.77 -26.83
C LYS A 174 15.93 -20.46 -26.23
N ASP A 175 15.16 -19.37 -26.23
CA ASP A 175 15.63 -18.10 -25.62
C ASP A 175 14.96 -17.80 -24.27
N LYS A 176 13.88 -18.53 -23.91
CA LYS A 176 13.28 -18.48 -22.57
C LYS A 176 13.81 -19.54 -21.61
N GLU A 177 14.47 -20.60 -22.09
CA GLU A 177 15.13 -21.62 -21.24
C GLU A 177 16.46 -21.14 -20.63
N GLU A 178 17.04 -20.03 -21.11
CA GLU A 178 18.19 -19.39 -20.47
C GLU A 178 17.81 -18.27 -19.49
N LYS A 179 16.59 -17.70 -19.57
CA LYS A 179 16.11 -16.70 -18.60
C LYS A 179 15.20 -17.26 -17.51
N SER A 180 14.64 -18.46 -17.66
CA SER A 180 13.85 -19.13 -16.61
C SER A 180 14.67 -19.92 -15.60
N LYS A 181 16.01 -19.90 -15.67
CA LYS A 181 16.92 -20.54 -14.70
C LYS A 181 17.47 -19.62 -13.60
N LYS A 182 16.98 -18.37 -13.52
CA LYS A 182 17.30 -17.44 -12.43
C LYS A 182 16.04 -16.76 -11.87
N SER A 183 14.97 -17.52 -11.66
CA SER A 183 13.96 -17.10 -10.68
C SER A 183 14.57 -17.26 -9.28
N PRO A 184 14.54 -16.22 -8.42
CA PRO A 184 15.26 -16.20 -7.15
C PRO A 184 14.72 -17.19 -6.10
N SER A 185 13.63 -17.91 -6.37
CA SER A 185 12.99 -18.82 -5.41
C SER A 185 13.58 -20.24 -5.34
N SER A 186 14.53 -20.61 -6.21
CA SER A 186 15.18 -21.94 -6.15
C SER A 186 16.34 -22.04 -5.15
N GLY A 187 16.42 -21.10 -4.20
CA GLY A 187 17.38 -21.15 -3.10
C GLY A 187 16.80 -21.88 -1.91
N LYS A 188 17.58 -22.74 -1.23
CA LYS A 188 17.23 -23.20 0.13
C LYS A 188 16.91 -21.96 0.99
N PRO A 189 15.87 -22.00 1.86
CA PRO A 189 15.41 -20.84 2.63
C PRO A 189 16.51 -20.14 3.43
N GLU A 190 17.52 -20.91 3.88
CA GLU A 190 18.71 -20.37 4.57
C GLU A 190 19.61 -19.51 3.67
N LYS A 191 19.74 -19.85 2.39
CA LYS A 191 20.52 -19.06 1.43
C LYS A 191 19.84 -17.72 1.17
N LEU A 192 18.52 -17.71 1.02
CA LEU A 192 17.73 -16.48 0.82
C LEU A 192 17.87 -15.54 2.02
N LYS A 193 17.84 -16.08 3.24
CA LYS A 193 18.07 -15.29 4.47
C LYS A 193 19.47 -14.68 4.51
N ARG A 194 20.52 -15.43 4.17
CA ARG A 194 21.88 -14.89 4.10
C ARG A 194 22.02 -13.79 3.05
N ILE A 195 21.41 -13.97 1.89
CA ILE A 195 21.43 -12.96 0.82
C ILE A 195 20.71 -11.69 1.29
N ASP A 196 19.53 -11.82 1.90
CA ASP A 196 18.80 -10.67 2.48
C ASP A 196 19.62 -9.95 3.56
N GLU A 197 20.27 -10.70 4.46
CA GLU A 197 21.15 -10.12 5.48
C GLU A 197 22.32 -9.34 4.88
N TRP A 198 22.92 -9.86 3.82
CA TRP A 198 24.01 -9.19 3.11
C TRP A 198 23.52 -7.94 2.37
N GLN A 199 22.41 -8.02 1.64
CA GLN A 199 21.80 -6.88 0.94
C GLN A 199 21.42 -5.74 1.90
N ARG A 200 21.03 -6.07 3.14
CA ARG A 200 20.71 -5.07 4.16
C ARG A 200 21.89 -4.19 4.57
N ILE A 201 23.12 -4.62 4.34
CA ILE A 201 24.29 -3.76 4.58
C ILE A 201 24.27 -2.56 3.61
N PHE A 202 23.73 -2.75 2.41
CA PHE A 202 23.63 -1.74 1.35
C PHE A 202 22.35 -0.92 1.41
N SER A 203 21.59 -1.01 2.52
CA SER A 203 20.31 -0.30 2.67
C SER A 203 20.48 1.21 2.46
N PRO A 204 19.72 1.83 1.55
CA PRO A 204 19.83 3.25 1.30
C PRO A 204 19.35 4.06 2.52
N SER A 205 20.07 5.14 2.81
CA SER A 205 19.66 6.13 3.79
C SER A 205 19.55 7.49 3.12
N GLY A 206 18.34 8.04 3.05
CA GLY A 206 18.11 9.37 2.49
C GLY A 206 18.05 9.40 0.95
N VAL A 207 17.73 8.28 0.32
CA VAL A 207 17.48 8.20 -1.13
C VAL A 207 16.03 8.54 -1.40
N PHE A 208 15.79 9.32 -2.45
CA PHE A 208 14.44 9.52 -2.97
C PHE A 208 14.18 8.52 -4.08
N VAL A 209 13.14 7.72 -3.86
CA VAL A 209 12.67 6.74 -4.82
C VAL A 209 11.33 7.16 -5.39
N LYS A 210 11.03 6.68 -6.59
CA LYS A 210 9.74 6.87 -7.22
C LYS A 210 8.74 5.87 -6.64
N ALA A 211 7.59 6.36 -6.22
CA ALA A 211 6.46 5.53 -5.82
C ALA A 211 5.27 5.77 -6.76
N GLY A 212 4.67 4.69 -7.26
CA GLY A 212 3.42 4.72 -8.00
C GLY A 212 2.23 4.89 -7.04
N ILE A 213 1.25 5.69 -7.46
CA ILE A 213 0.02 5.93 -6.71
C ILE A 213 -1.15 5.26 -7.44
N ASP A 214 -1.94 4.47 -6.70
CA ASP A 214 -3.23 3.98 -7.21
C ASP A 214 -4.27 5.11 -7.15
N GLN A 215 -4.59 5.67 -8.31
CA GLN A 215 -5.56 6.76 -8.45
C GLN A 215 -7.01 6.31 -8.25
N ARG A 216 -7.29 5.00 -8.23
CA ARG A 216 -8.63 4.46 -7.94
C ARG A 216 -8.91 4.44 -6.45
N HIS A 217 -7.86 4.37 -5.62
CA HIS A 217 -7.99 4.45 -4.18
C HIS A 217 -8.24 5.91 -3.77
N TRP A 218 -9.16 6.14 -2.83
CA TRP A 218 -9.55 7.48 -2.40
C TRP A 218 -8.38 8.31 -1.84
N LEU A 219 -7.41 7.67 -1.18
CA LEU A 219 -6.16 8.32 -0.73
C LEU A 219 -5.23 8.77 -1.88
N GLY A 220 -5.31 8.11 -3.04
CA GLY A 220 -4.52 8.46 -4.23
C GLY A 220 -5.25 9.38 -5.21
N SER A 221 -6.57 9.53 -5.04
CA SER A 221 -7.40 10.36 -5.89
C SER A 221 -6.97 11.83 -5.83
N GLY A 222 -6.79 12.44 -7.01
CA GLY A 222 -6.36 13.84 -7.14
C GLY A 222 -4.85 14.06 -7.08
N LEU A 223 -4.07 13.03 -6.73
CA LEU A 223 -2.61 13.04 -6.82
C LEU A 223 -2.15 12.63 -8.24
N GLY A 224 -0.91 12.98 -8.57
CA GLY A 224 -0.24 12.50 -9.79
C GLY A 224 -0.05 10.98 -9.78
N LYS A 225 0.38 10.41 -10.91
CA LYS A 225 0.67 8.96 -11.01
C LYS A 225 1.86 8.53 -10.15
N PHE A 226 2.77 9.47 -9.86
CA PHE A 226 4.01 9.20 -9.16
C PHE A 226 4.26 10.23 -8.06
N LEU A 227 4.84 9.77 -6.96
CA LEU A 227 5.25 10.58 -5.81
C LEU A 227 6.71 10.25 -5.44
N PRO A 228 7.59 11.25 -5.24
CA PRO A 228 8.90 11.01 -4.66
C PRO A 228 8.75 10.67 -3.17
N VAL A 229 9.26 9.51 -2.77
CA VAL A 229 9.25 9.05 -1.37
C VAL A 229 10.69 8.93 -0.88
N MET A 230 10.98 9.51 0.28
CA MET A 230 12.28 9.32 0.92
C MET A 230 12.30 7.96 1.62
N VAL A 231 13.25 7.11 1.24
CA VAL A 231 13.50 5.83 1.91
C VAL A 231 14.64 6.00 2.91
N ARG A 232 14.41 5.47 4.10
CA ARG A 232 15.40 5.42 5.17
C ARG A 232 15.46 4.01 5.76
N GLY A 233 16.51 3.28 5.44
CA GLY A 233 16.79 1.94 5.97
C GLY A 233 16.10 0.82 5.21
N ASN A 234 15.92 -0.33 5.86
CA ASN A 234 15.47 -1.60 5.26
C ASN A 234 14.03 -1.99 5.63
N SER A 235 13.17 -1.01 5.89
CA SER A 235 11.80 -1.26 6.32
C SER A 235 10.87 -1.45 5.12
N VAL A 236 11.12 -2.49 4.32
CA VAL A 236 10.28 -2.86 3.18
C VAL A 236 9.18 -3.82 3.61
N MET A 237 7.96 -3.54 3.17
CA MET A 237 6.76 -4.32 3.44
C MET A 237 6.12 -4.76 2.13
N MET A 238 5.51 -5.94 2.16
CA MET A 238 4.82 -6.59 1.06
C MET A 238 3.35 -6.74 1.43
N SER A 239 2.47 -6.34 0.52
CA SER A 239 1.02 -6.51 0.61
C SER A 239 0.55 -7.57 -0.36
N MET A 240 -0.54 -8.24 -0.01
CA MET A 240 -1.26 -9.15 -0.90
C MET A 240 -2.74 -8.79 -0.84
N HIS A 241 -3.47 -9.07 -1.93
CA HIS A 241 -4.93 -9.07 -1.94
C HIS A 241 -5.46 -9.87 -0.72
N PRO A 242 -6.44 -9.36 0.06
CA PRO A 242 -7.36 -8.25 -0.22
C PRO A 242 -6.91 -6.86 0.26
N THR A 243 -5.64 -6.69 0.65
CA THR A 243 -5.14 -5.42 1.18
C THR A 243 -5.04 -4.37 0.08
N GLN A 244 -5.60 -3.17 0.31
CA GLN A 244 -5.44 -2.06 -0.61
C GLN A 244 -4.12 -1.32 -0.36
N THR A 245 -3.29 -1.15 -1.38
CA THR A 245 -2.06 -0.35 -1.31
C THR A 245 -2.15 0.91 -2.17
N PRO A 246 -2.42 2.08 -1.56
CA PRO A 246 -2.52 3.33 -2.32
C PRO A 246 -1.19 3.81 -2.90
N VAL A 247 -0.07 3.44 -2.28
CA VAL A 247 1.27 3.85 -2.71
C VAL A 247 2.18 2.62 -2.69
N ARG A 248 2.87 2.37 -3.81
CA ARG A 248 3.84 1.26 -3.96
C ARG A 248 5.12 1.78 -4.61
N LEU A 249 6.26 1.20 -4.26
CA LEU A 249 7.51 1.48 -4.96
C LEU A 249 7.42 0.94 -6.40
N VAL A 250 7.99 1.67 -7.36
CA VAL A 250 8.03 1.21 -8.76
C VAL A 250 9.12 0.15 -8.97
N ASP A 251 9.15 -0.45 -10.16
CA ASP A 251 10.14 -1.45 -10.52
C ASP A 251 11.57 -0.88 -10.54
N GLU A 252 12.56 -1.77 -10.44
CA GLU A 252 14.00 -1.46 -10.30
C GLU A 252 14.50 -0.46 -11.35
N ASP A 253 14.05 -0.61 -12.61
CA ASP A 253 14.48 0.21 -13.75
C ASP A 253 14.18 1.72 -13.60
N ASP A 254 13.14 2.09 -12.84
CA ASP A 254 12.66 3.47 -12.68
C ASP A 254 12.58 3.89 -11.19
N LEU A 255 13.20 3.10 -10.31
CA LEU A 255 13.07 3.28 -8.86
C LEU A 255 13.81 4.52 -8.36
N ARG A 256 15.00 4.82 -8.90
CA ARG A 256 15.88 5.87 -8.37
C ARG A 256 15.56 7.23 -8.98
N LEU A 257 15.18 8.20 -8.13
CA LEU A 257 15.07 9.60 -8.54
C LEU A 257 16.32 10.41 -8.17
N SER A 258 16.81 10.28 -6.93
CA SER A 258 18.01 10.99 -6.48
C SER A 258 18.65 10.33 -5.24
N GLY A 259 19.92 10.62 -5.01
CA GLY A 259 20.72 10.01 -3.94
C GLY A 259 21.55 8.80 -4.40
N LEU A 260 22.27 8.19 -3.47
CA LEU A 260 23.11 7.01 -3.71
C LEU A 260 22.32 5.73 -3.43
N LEU A 261 21.98 5.00 -4.49
CA LEU A 261 21.38 3.68 -4.40
C LEU A 261 22.40 2.67 -4.95
N TRP A 262 22.77 1.69 -4.13
CA TRP A 262 23.63 0.59 -4.56
C TRP A 262 22.85 -0.32 -5.50
N PRO A 263 23.47 -0.89 -6.55
CA PRO A 263 22.83 -1.89 -7.40
C PRO A 263 22.32 -3.12 -6.64
N GLU A 264 22.92 -3.43 -5.48
CA GLU A 264 22.56 -4.56 -4.64
C GLU A 264 21.42 -4.27 -3.65
N ALA A 265 20.94 -3.03 -3.57
CA ALA A 265 19.99 -2.53 -2.56
C ALA A 265 18.52 -2.73 -2.91
#